data_AF-A0A973R8G9-F1
#
_entry.id   AF-A0A973R8G9-F1
#
_cell.length_a   1.000
_cell.length_b   1.000
_cell.length_c   1.000
_cell.angle_alpha   90.00
_cell.angle_beta   90.00
_cell.angle_gamma   90.00
#
_symmetry.space_group_name_H-M   'P 1'
#
loop_
_entity.id
_entity.type
_entity.pdbx_description
1 polymer ?
#
loop_
_entity_poly.entity_id
_entity_poly.type
_entity_poly.pdbx_seq_one_letter_code
_entity_poly.pdbx_strand_id
1 'polypeptide(L)'
;RAALGPNSLRRLEYALSAAAALTADITRAAAVIGVIGDYVLGAVAKELAEQEARRRTGLSEAEWRAAVAPYIREVVASGDYPQFNRRVVEADDLSFGDQFEFGLDCLLRGFAEQGR
;
A
#
# COMPACT_ATOMS: atom_id res chain seq x y z
N ARG A 1 -14.58 12.70 13.72
CA ARG A 1 -15.37 11.51 14.10
C ARG A 1 -16.51 11.40 13.10
N ALA A 2 -16.63 10.30 12.35
CA ALA A 2 -17.73 10.16 11.40
C ALA A 2 -19.07 10.12 12.16
N ALA A 3 -20.10 10.76 11.62
CA ALA A 3 -21.45 10.64 12.15
C ALA A 3 -21.92 9.17 12.05
N LEU A 4 -22.52 8.67 13.13
CA LEU A 4 -23.20 7.36 13.16
C LEU A 4 -24.52 7.46 12.39
N GLY A 5 -24.43 7.66 11.08
CA GLY A 5 -25.56 7.64 10.17
C GLY A 5 -25.86 6.22 9.68
N PRO A 6 -27.06 5.99 9.11
CA PRO A 6 -27.48 4.67 8.62
C PRO A 6 -26.49 4.01 7.64
N ASN A 7 -25.84 4.81 6.78
CA ASN A 7 -24.86 4.30 5.82
C ASN A 7 -23.56 3.85 6.50
N SER A 8 -23.09 4.59 7.50
CA SER A 8 -21.90 4.23 8.28
C SER A 8 -22.12 2.92 9.03
N LEU A 9 -23.29 2.76 9.65
CA LEU A 9 -23.67 1.53 10.36
C LEU A 9 -23.76 0.33 9.40
N ARG A 10 -24.41 0.49 8.25
CA ARG A 10 -24.51 -0.59 7.25
C ARG A 10 -23.14 -1.05 6.75
N ARG A 11 -22.23 -0.11 6.50
CA ARG A 11 -20.86 -0.43 6.07
C ARG A 11 -20.08 -1.17 7.16
N LEU A 12 -20.21 -0.72 8.41
CA LEU A 12 -19.55 -1.37 9.54
C LEU A 12 -20.09 -2.79 9.75
N GLU A 13 -21.40 -2.98 9.72
CA GLU A 13 -22.04 -4.30 9.84
C GLU A 13 -21.59 -5.25 8.74
N TYR A 14 -21.53 -4.78 7.50
CA TYR A 14 -21.03 -5.57 6.37
C TYR A 14 -19.57 -6.00 6.57
N ALA A 15 -18.70 -5.08 6.99
CA ALA A 15 -17.30 -5.37 7.25
C ALA A 15 -17.11 -6.36 8.42
N LEU A 16 -17.86 -6.19 9.51
CA LEU A 16 -17.85 -7.10 10.65
C LEU A 16 -18.36 -8.49 10.27
N SER A 17 -19.42 -8.57 9.46
CA SER A 17 -19.96 -9.83 8.94
C SER A 17 -18.93 -10.59 8.10
N ALA A 18 -18.15 -9.89 7.27
CA ALA A 18 -17.06 -10.50 6.51
C ALA A 18 -15.93 -10.98 7.42
N ALA A 19 -15.54 -10.16 8.40
CA ALA A 19 -14.47 -10.49 9.35
C ALA A 19 -14.84 -11.64 10.31
N ALA A 20 -16.14 -11.88 10.55
CA ALA A 20 -16.61 -13.00 11.38
C ALA A 20 -16.21 -14.37 10.82
N ALA A 21 -15.91 -14.48 9.52
CA ALA A 21 -15.37 -15.70 8.92
C ALA A 21 -13.92 -16.00 9.35
N LEU A 22 -13.19 -14.99 9.85
CA LEU A 22 -11.79 -15.11 10.28
C LEU A 22 -11.67 -15.35 11.80
N THR A 23 -12.66 -14.93 12.59
CA THR A 23 -12.64 -15.04 14.05
C THR A 23 -14.03 -14.78 14.65
N ALA A 24 -14.37 -15.50 15.72
CA ALA A 24 -15.58 -15.25 16.52
C ALA A 24 -15.39 -14.09 17.53
N ASP A 25 -14.15 -13.71 17.84
CA ASP A 25 -13.84 -12.56 18.69
C ASP A 25 -14.09 -11.24 17.93
N ILE A 26 -15.11 -10.50 18.36
CA ILE A 26 -15.53 -9.23 17.74
C ILE A 26 -14.46 -8.14 17.86
N THR A 27 -13.67 -8.14 18.94
CA THR A 27 -12.56 -7.18 19.11
C THR A 27 -11.49 -7.45 18.07
N ARG A 28 -11.15 -8.72 17.85
CA ARG A 28 -10.21 -9.12 16.81
C ARG A 28 -10.75 -8.84 15.40
N ALA A 29 -12.03 -9.12 15.14
CA ALA A 29 -12.67 -8.79 13.86
C ALA A 29 -12.60 -7.28 13.55
N ALA A 30 -12.92 -6.43 14.53
CA ALA A 30 -12.80 -4.99 14.40
C ALA A 30 -11.35 -4.53 14.15
N ALA A 31 -10.37 -5.14 14.81
CA ALA A 31 -8.95 -4.85 14.60
C ALA A 31 -8.49 -5.20 13.18
N VAL A 32 -8.91 -6.35 12.63
CA VAL A 32 -8.63 -6.76 11.24
C VAL A 32 -9.18 -5.74 10.25
N ILE A 33 -10.43 -5.30 10.43
CA ILE A 33 -11.05 -4.27 9.59
C ILE A 33 -10.25 -2.97 9.64
N GLY A 34 -9.80 -2.57 10.83
CA GLY A 34 -8.95 -1.40 11.02
C GLY A 34 -7.66 -1.48 10.22
N VAL A 35 -6.91 -2.58 10.36
CA VAL A 35 -5.63 -2.77 9.65
C VAL A 35 -5.81 -2.76 8.14
N ILE A 36 -6.84 -3.42 7.61
CA ILE A 36 -7.16 -3.39 6.18
C ILE A 36 -7.49 -1.96 5.75
N GLY A 37 -8.32 -1.24 6.52
CA GLY A 37 -8.67 0.15 6.24
C GLY A 37 -7.46 1.08 6.18
N ASP A 38 -6.55 0.96 7.15
CA ASP A 38 -5.32 1.74 7.22
C ASP A 38 -4.38 1.43 6.04
N TYR A 39 -4.27 0.15 5.66
CA TYR A 39 -3.51 -0.26 4.48
C TYR A 39 -4.08 0.34 3.19
N VAL A 40 -5.40 0.24 2.98
CA VAL A 40 -6.07 0.80 1.80
C VAL A 40 -5.85 2.31 1.74
N LEU A 41 -6.03 3.02 2.86
CA LEU A 41 -5.84 4.46 2.92
C LEU A 41 -4.39 4.85 2.60
N GLY A 42 -3.40 4.14 3.17
CA GLY A 42 -1.98 4.38 2.91
C GLY A 42 -1.60 4.13 1.45
N ALA A 43 -2.08 3.05 0.85
CA ALA A 43 -1.80 2.72 -0.55
C ALA A 43 -2.37 3.78 -1.51
N VAL A 44 -3.62 4.18 -1.31
CA VAL A 44 -4.26 5.22 -2.14
C VAL A 44 -3.62 6.60 -1.92
N ALA A 45 -3.25 6.93 -0.68
CA ALA A 45 -2.56 8.19 -0.39
C ALA A 45 -1.19 8.28 -1.09
N LYS A 46 -0.45 7.16 -1.17
CA LYS A 46 0.81 7.08 -1.91
C LYS A 46 0.61 7.34 -3.40
N GLU A 47 -0.39 6.71 -4.01
CA GLU A 47 -0.72 6.93 -5.42
C GLU A 47 -1.12 8.39 -5.69
N LEU A 48 -1.97 8.97 -4.83
CA LEU A 48 -2.38 10.37 -4.97
C LEU A 48 -1.20 11.33 -4.84
N ALA A 49 -0.27 11.07 -3.91
CA ALA A 49 0.93 11.88 -3.73
C ALA A 49 1.83 11.87 -4.98
N GLU A 50 1.98 10.72 -5.63
CA GLU A 50 2.72 10.59 -6.89
C GLU A 50 2.03 11.37 -8.03
N GLN A 51 0.71 11.22 -8.17
CA GLN A 51 -0.05 11.97 -9.17
C GLN A 51 0.06 13.48 -8.97
N GLU A 52 0.01 13.94 -7.72
CA GLU A 52 0.17 15.35 -7.37
C GLU A 52 1.60 15.85 -7.63
N ALA A 53 2.62 15.02 -7.37
CA ALA A 53 4.01 15.36 -7.70
C ALA A 53 4.20 15.55 -9.21
N ARG A 54 3.62 14.67 -10.03
CA ARG A 54 3.60 14.81 -11.50
C ARG A 54 2.88 16.08 -11.93
N ARG A 55 1.71 16.37 -11.35
CA ARG A 55 0.94 17.59 -11.64
C ARG A 55 1.73 18.87 -11.31
N ARG A 56 2.44 18.88 -10.18
CA ARG A 56 3.19 20.06 -9.71
C ARG A 56 4.50 20.29 -10.47
N THR A 57 5.21 19.23 -10.83
CA THR A 57 6.49 19.32 -11.56
C THR A 57 6.30 19.42 -13.07
N GLY A 58 5.16 18.94 -13.58
CA GLY A 58 4.91 18.80 -15.02
C GLY A 58 5.70 17.64 -15.66
N LEU A 59 6.47 16.88 -14.87
CA LEU A 59 7.27 15.78 -15.38
C LEU A 59 6.44 14.50 -15.39
N SER A 60 6.51 13.79 -16.51
CA SER A 60 6.18 12.37 -16.57
C SER A 60 7.18 11.55 -15.76
N GLU A 61 6.81 10.32 -15.45
CA GLU A 61 7.69 9.37 -14.75
C GLU A 61 9.00 9.13 -15.50
N ALA A 62 8.95 9.02 -16.83
CA ALA A 62 10.13 8.82 -17.66
C ALA A 62 11.07 10.03 -17.64
N GLU A 63 10.52 11.24 -17.67
CA GLU A 63 11.30 12.48 -17.58
C GLU A 63 11.94 12.65 -16.20
N TRP A 64 11.19 12.35 -15.14
CA TRP A 64 11.74 12.35 -13.78
C TRP A 64 12.88 11.33 -13.64
N ARG A 65 12.70 10.09 -14.13
CA ARG A 65 13.75 9.06 -14.15
C ARG A 65 15.00 9.53 -14.91
N ALA A 66 14.81 10.14 -16.08
CA ALA A 66 15.91 10.67 -16.88
C ALA A 66 16.66 11.79 -16.14
N ALA A 67 15.94 12.66 -15.43
CA ALA A 67 16.51 13.75 -14.64
C ALA A 67 17.35 13.24 -13.45
N VAL A 68 16.92 12.18 -12.76
CA VAL A 68 17.65 11.62 -11.60
C VAL A 68 18.71 10.59 -11.98
N ALA A 69 18.69 10.04 -13.20
CA ALA A 69 19.57 8.97 -13.64
C ALA A 69 21.09 9.23 -13.44
N PRO A 70 21.64 10.44 -13.67
CA PRO A 70 23.06 10.71 -13.41
C PRO A 70 23.45 10.49 -11.95
N TYR A 71 22.65 11.01 -11.02
CA TYR A 71 22.87 10.84 -9.59
C TYR A 71 22.74 9.37 -9.16
N ILE A 72 21.73 8.67 -9.66
CA ILE A 72 21.56 7.24 -9.35
C ILE A 72 22.77 6.42 -9.83
N ARG A 73 23.36 6.76 -10.98
CA ARG A 73 24.59 6.07 -11.45
C ARG A 73 25.78 6.30 -10.52
N GLU A 74 25.94 7.49 -9.96
CA GLU A 74 27.00 7.77 -8.97
C GLU A 74 26.79 6.96 -7.69
N VAL A 75 25.55 6.91 -7.19
CA VAL A 75 25.19 6.09 -6.01
C VAL A 75 25.45 4.61 -6.25
N VAL A 76 25.11 4.09 -7.42
CA VAL A 76 25.39 2.70 -7.78
C VAL A 76 26.88 2.42 -7.88
N ALA A 77 27.64 3.34 -8.49
CA ALA A 77 29.08 3.22 -8.67
C ALA A 77 29.86 3.28 -7.35
N SER A 78 29.33 3.96 -6.32
CA SER A 78 30.00 4.05 -5.01
C SER A 78 30.07 2.70 -4.30
N GLY A 79 29.07 1.84 -4.51
CA GLY A 79 28.97 0.52 -3.87
C GLY A 79 28.53 0.55 -2.40
N ASP A 80 28.23 1.74 -1.84
CA ASP A 80 27.91 1.90 -0.42
C ASP A 80 26.51 1.37 -0.06
N TYR A 81 25.63 1.18 -1.05
CA TYR A 81 24.22 0.81 -0.86
C TYR A 81 23.87 -0.49 -1.62
N PRO A 82 24.37 -1.65 -1.19
CA PRO A 82 24.28 -2.89 -1.98
C PRO A 82 22.85 -3.31 -2.30
N GLN A 83 21.90 -3.13 -1.38
CA GLN A 83 20.50 -3.48 -1.63
C GLN A 83 19.79 -2.48 -2.53
N PHE A 84 20.16 -1.19 -2.46
CA PHE A 84 19.65 -0.19 -3.39
C PHE A 84 20.16 -0.47 -4.80
N ASN A 85 21.45 -0.77 -4.94
CA ASN A 85 22.05 -1.13 -6.22
C ASN A 85 21.35 -2.35 -6.82
N ARG A 86 21.09 -3.37 -6.00
CA ARG A 86 20.32 -4.54 -6.39
C ARG A 86 18.91 -4.17 -6.86
N ARG A 87 18.20 -3.30 -6.14
CA ARG A 87 16.86 -2.81 -6.53
C ARG A 87 16.87 -2.04 -7.85
N VAL A 88 17.91 -1.27 -8.14
CA VAL A 88 18.03 -0.51 -9.38
C VAL A 88 18.35 -1.41 -10.58
N VAL A 89 19.15 -2.47 -10.37
CA VAL A 89 19.64 -3.33 -11.45
C VAL A 89 18.72 -4.52 -11.73
N GLU A 90 18.16 -5.15 -10.69
CA GLU A 90 17.49 -6.45 -10.82
C GLU A 90 15.96 -6.37 -10.76
N ALA A 91 15.39 -5.30 -10.21
CA ALA A 91 13.96 -5.29 -9.90
C ALA A 91 13.14 -4.52 -10.93
N ASP A 92 12.01 -5.12 -11.30
CA ASP A 92 10.95 -4.45 -12.03
C ASP A 92 10.17 -3.48 -11.12
N ASP A 93 9.64 -2.43 -11.73
CA ASP A 93 8.72 -1.53 -11.04
C ASP A 93 7.30 -2.06 -11.13
N LEU A 94 6.68 -2.22 -9.96
CA LEU A 94 5.28 -2.59 -9.86
C LEU A 94 4.39 -1.36 -10.01
N SER A 95 3.25 -1.53 -10.68
CA SER A 95 2.21 -0.49 -10.67
C SER A 95 1.66 -0.28 -9.25
N PHE A 96 0.95 0.82 -9.02
CA PHE A 96 0.26 1.04 -7.74
C PHE A 96 -0.77 -0.06 -7.46
N GLY A 97 -1.46 -0.55 -8.50
CA GLY A 97 -2.40 -1.66 -8.41
C GLY A 97 -1.73 -2.96 -7.98
N ASP A 98 -0.61 -3.32 -8.62
CA ASP A 98 0.11 -4.57 -8.29
C ASP A 98 0.68 -4.52 -6.86
N GLN A 99 1.20 -3.37 -6.43
CA GLN A 99 1.67 -3.17 -5.05
C GLN A 99 0.53 -3.27 -4.03
N PHE A 100 -0.66 -2.75 -4.39
CA PHE A 100 -1.86 -2.83 -3.56
C PHE A 100 -2.35 -4.27 -3.42
N GLU A 101 -2.44 -5.00 -4.53
CA GLU A 101 -2.89 -6.39 -4.53
C GLU A 101 -1.94 -7.28 -3.74
N PHE A 102 -0.63 -7.14 -3.96
CA PHE A 102 0.39 -7.89 -3.23
C PHE A 102 0.27 -7.71 -1.71
N GLY A 103 0.21 -6.45 -1.23
CA GLY A 103 0.15 -6.20 0.20
C GLY A 103 -1.19 -6.60 0.82
N LEU A 104 -2.30 -6.41 0.10
CA LEU A 104 -3.62 -6.86 0.58
C LEU A 104 -3.67 -8.39 0.70
N ASP A 105 -3.15 -9.12 -0.28
CA ASP A 105 -3.08 -10.58 -0.24
C ASP A 105 -2.21 -11.06 0.92
N CYS A 106 -1.04 -10.44 1.14
CA CYS A 106 -0.21 -10.73 2.31
C CYS A 106 -0.96 -10.54 3.64
N LEU A 107 -1.70 -9.44 3.80
CA LEU A 107 -2.48 -9.17 5.01
C LEU A 107 -3.59 -10.20 5.20
N LEU A 108 -4.39 -10.47 4.17
CA LEU A 108 -5.50 -11.42 4.22
C LEU A 108 -5.02 -12.84 4.52
N ARG A 109 -3.92 -13.29 3.91
CA ARG A 109 -3.29 -14.59 4.22
C ARG A 109 -2.80 -14.64 5.65
N GLY A 110 -2.11 -13.60 6.13
CA GLY A 110 -1.64 -13.52 7.51
C GLY A 110 -2.77 -13.64 8.52
N PHE A 111 -3.91 -12.98 8.28
CA PHE A 111 -5.09 -13.11 9.15
C PHE A 111 -5.71 -14.50 9.10
N ALA A 112 -5.79 -15.11 7.91
CA ALA A 112 -6.32 -16.46 7.74
C ALA A 112 -5.47 -17.53 8.45
N GLU A 113 -4.14 -17.36 8.48
CA GLU A 113 -3.23 -18.28 9.16
C GLU A 113 -3.29 -18.16 10.68
N GLN A 114 -3.38 -16.93 11.22
CA GLN A 114 -3.50 -16.70 12.65
C GLN A 114 -4.89 -17.05 13.23
N GLY A 115 -5.90 -17.26 12.37
CA GLY A 115 -7.27 -17.61 12.77
C GLY A 115 -7.49 -19.11 13.01
N ARG A 116 -6.51 -19.96 12.68
CA ARG A 116 -6.47 -21.38 13.06
C ARG A 116 -5.92 -21.58 14.47
#